data_AF-A0AAV5HUX0-F1
#
_entry.id   AF-A0AAV5HUX0-F1
#
_cell.length_a   1.000
_cell.length_b   1.000
_cell.length_c   1.000
_cell.angle_alpha   90.00
_cell.angle_beta   90.00
_cell.angle_gamma   90.00
#
_symmetry.space_group_name_H-M   'P 1'
#
loop_
_entity.id
_entity.type
_entity.pdbx_description
1 polymer ?
#
loop_
_entity_poly.entity_id
_entity_poly.type
_entity_poly.pdbx_seq_one_letter_code
_entity_poly.pdbx_strand_id
1 'polypeptide(L)'
;MDFLGLFFRDPLAGIPAELLKVTWFQLSGSVPVIPGKKYRISFKLGFNPNSFGWKAHPTFLMAKIGKSGRYVWKSLKGVERMPGGPIDLPDHCNPFEIEVPPSALDTTLYFGI
;
A
#
# COMPACT_ATOMS: atom_id res chain seq x y z
N MET A 1 15.50 5.41 -22.44
CA MET A 1 14.99 4.89 -21.16
C MET A 1 14.68 6.11 -20.33
N ASP A 2 13.46 6.62 -20.50
CA ASP A 2 13.06 7.89 -19.89
C ASP A 2 12.65 7.63 -18.44
N PHE A 3 13.46 8.09 -17.51
CA PHE A 3 13.10 8.17 -16.10
C PHE A 3 12.09 9.32 -15.95
N LEU A 4 10.80 9.01 -16.02
CA LEU A 4 9.77 9.93 -15.55
C LEU A 4 9.90 10.01 -14.02
N GLY A 5 10.40 11.15 -13.52
CA GLY A 5 10.50 11.43 -12.10
C GLY A 5 9.12 11.43 -11.44
N LEU A 6 8.98 10.66 -10.35
CA LEU A 6 7.82 10.76 -9.46
C LEU A 6 7.94 12.05 -8.65
N PHE A 7 7.02 12.98 -8.87
CA PHE A 7 6.90 14.19 -8.05
C PHE A 7 5.83 13.95 -6.99
N PHE A 8 6.27 13.78 -5.75
CA PHE A 8 5.42 13.90 -4.57
C PHE A 8 5.60 15.31 -4.01
N ARG A 9 4.50 15.94 -3.59
CA ARG A 9 4.61 17.08 -2.67
C ARG A 9 4.82 16.51 -1.28
N ASP A 10 5.95 16.83 -0.66
CA ASP A 10 6.27 16.40 0.71
C ASP A 10 5.18 16.92 1.66
N PRO A 11 4.39 16.04 2.31
CA PRO A 11 3.40 16.50 3.24
C PRO A 11 4.05 16.91 4.56
N LEU A 12 3.77 18.12 5.01
CA LEU A 12 3.88 18.45 6.43
C LEU A 12 3.02 17.46 7.24
N ALA A 13 3.41 17.19 8.49
CA ALA A 13 2.76 16.19 9.34
C ALA A 13 1.22 16.35 9.35
N GLY A 14 0.52 15.29 8.92
CA GLY A 14 -0.95 15.23 8.89
C GLY A 14 -1.60 15.55 7.54
N ILE A 15 -0.83 15.91 6.50
CA ILE A 15 -1.35 16.13 5.15
C ILE A 15 -1.17 14.85 4.30
N PRO A 16 -2.16 14.43 3.51
CA PRO A 16 -1.97 13.34 2.55
C PRO A 16 -0.92 13.69 1.48
N ALA A 17 -0.04 12.75 1.14
CA ALA A 17 0.85 12.93 -0.01
C ALA A 17 0.04 12.98 -1.31
N GLU A 18 0.33 13.97 -2.17
CA GLU A 18 -0.29 14.12 -3.49
C GLU A 18 0.67 13.69 -4.60
N LEU A 19 0.15 12.92 -5.55
CA LEU A 19 0.87 12.42 -6.71
C LEU A 19 0.39 13.12 -7.99
N LEU A 20 1.30 13.81 -8.70
CA LEU A 20 0.91 14.77 -9.75
C LEU A 20 0.82 14.18 -11.17
N LYS A 21 1.68 13.24 -11.58
CA LYS A 21 1.65 12.66 -12.94
C LYS A 21 2.48 11.37 -13.05
N VAL A 22 1.86 10.21 -13.35
CA VAL A 22 2.58 8.96 -13.65
C VAL A 22 1.73 7.96 -14.42
N THR A 23 2.39 7.01 -15.10
CA THR A 23 1.79 5.85 -15.77
C THR A 23 1.74 4.59 -14.89
N TRP A 24 2.43 4.59 -13.74
CA TRP A 24 2.43 3.51 -12.75
C TRP A 24 2.62 4.09 -11.34
N PHE A 25 2.02 3.45 -10.33
CA PHE A 25 2.15 3.84 -8.93
C PHE A 25 2.63 2.64 -8.13
N GLN A 26 3.61 2.87 -7.26
CA GLN A 26 4.00 1.93 -6.23
C GLN A 26 4.21 2.72 -4.94
N LEU A 27 3.53 2.34 -3.89
CA LEU A 27 3.76 2.87 -2.55
C LEU A 27 4.39 1.78 -1.72
N SER A 28 5.50 2.09 -1.05
CA SER A 28 6.13 1.17 -0.12
C SER A 28 6.42 1.86 1.21
N GLY A 29 6.37 1.08 2.28
CA GLY A 29 6.66 1.53 3.62
C GLY A 29 7.28 0.41 4.43
N SER A 30 7.91 0.79 5.54
CA SER A 30 8.38 -0.15 6.53
C SER A 30 8.14 0.38 7.94
N VAL A 31 7.93 -0.54 8.87
CA VAL A 31 7.68 -0.23 10.27
C VAL A 31 8.23 -1.35 11.16
N PRO A 32 8.81 -1.05 12.33
CA PRO A 32 9.17 -2.07 13.31
C PRO A 32 7.93 -2.75 13.88
N VAL A 33 8.02 -4.06 14.13
CA VAL A 33 6.93 -4.91 14.64
C VAL A 33 7.40 -5.83 15.76
N ILE A 34 6.45 -6.40 16.50
CA ILE A 34 6.72 -7.25 17.67
C ILE A 34 6.50 -8.72 17.29
N PRO A 35 7.47 -9.62 17.57
CA PRO A 35 7.30 -11.06 17.39
C PRO A 35 6.06 -11.61 18.12
N GLY A 36 5.36 -12.56 17.47
CA GLY A 36 4.14 -13.17 18.02
C GLY A 36 2.89 -12.27 17.99
N LYS A 37 2.98 -11.08 17.38
CA LYS A 37 1.83 -10.20 17.16
C LYS A 37 1.33 -10.29 15.73
N LYS A 38 0.09 -9.84 15.56
CA LYS A 38 -0.59 -9.74 14.26
C LYS A 38 -0.84 -8.28 13.93
N TYR A 39 -0.55 -7.90 12.71
CA TYR A 39 -0.70 -6.54 12.21
C TYR A 39 -1.67 -6.52 11.05
N ARG A 40 -2.58 -5.55 11.06
CA ARG A 40 -3.48 -5.26 9.94
C ARG A 40 -2.93 -4.09 9.16
N ILE A 41 -2.87 -4.24 7.84
CA ILE A 41 -2.37 -3.23 6.92
C ILE A 41 -3.55 -2.72 6.10
N SER A 42 -3.71 -1.40 6.07
CA SER A 42 -4.76 -0.74 5.31
C SER A 42 -4.27 0.60 4.78
N PHE A 43 -4.77 0.96 3.61
CA PHE A 43 -4.55 2.24 2.94
C PHE A 43 -5.87 2.95 2.76
N LYS A 44 -5.86 4.27 2.91
CA LYS A 44 -6.98 5.12 2.51
C LYS A 44 -6.57 5.88 1.26
N LEU A 45 -7.13 5.51 0.12
CA LEU A 45 -6.80 6.10 -1.18
C LEU A 45 -7.95 6.98 -1.68
N GLY A 46 -7.64 8.22 -2.06
CA GLY A 46 -8.54 9.10 -2.78
C GLY A 46 -8.02 9.36 -4.19
N PHE A 47 -8.93 9.48 -5.14
CA PHE A 47 -8.60 9.74 -6.54
C PHE A 47 -9.12 11.11 -6.93
N ASN A 48 -8.29 11.88 -7.65
CA ASN A 48 -8.78 13.06 -8.34
C ASN A 48 -9.79 12.61 -9.42
N PRO A 49 -10.94 13.29 -9.60
CA PRO A 49 -11.91 12.99 -10.66
C PRO A 49 -11.31 12.87 -12.07
N ASN A 50 -10.20 13.56 -12.32
CA ASN A 50 -9.50 13.57 -13.60
C ASN A 50 -8.38 12.52 -13.71
N SER A 51 -8.23 11.62 -12.73
CA SER A 51 -7.22 10.55 -12.76
C SER A 51 -7.64 9.39 -13.67
N PHE A 52 -6.69 8.80 -14.38
CA PHE A 52 -6.90 7.71 -15.35
C PHE A 52 -5.86 6.57 -15.12
N GLY A 53 -6.13 5.36 -15.64
CA GLY A 53 -5.16 4.25 -15.64
C GLY A 53 -5.39 3.11 -14.63
N TRP A 54 -6.19 3.33 -13.58
CA TRP A 54 -6.41 2.35 -12.50
C TRP A 54 -7.43 1.25 -12.79
N LYS A 55 -8.32 1.45 -13.79
CA LYS A 55 -9.31 0.44 -14.20
C LYS A 55 -8.72 -0.70 -15.01
N ALA A 56 -7.50 -0.54 -15.53
CA ALA A 56 -6.91 -1.45 -16.52
C ALA A 56 -5.95 -2.47 -15.92
N HIS A 57 -5.52 -2.31 -14.66
CA HIS A 57 -4.47 -3.14 -14.08
C HIS A 57 -4.84 -3.63 -12.67
N PRO A 58 -4.69 -4.94 -12.38
CA PRO A 58 -4.91 -5.46 -11.05
C PRO A 58 -3.90 -4.86 -10.08
N THR A 59 -4.39 -4.28 -8.98
CA THR A 59 -3.56 -3.71 -7.92
C THR A 59 -3.41 -4.73 -6.79
N PHE A 60 -2.22 -4.83 -6.19
CA PHE A 60 -1.93 -5.83 -5.15
C PHE A 60 -1.33 -5.17 -3.92
N LEU A 61 -1.92 -5.45 -2.76
CA LEU A 61 -1.28 -5.17 -1.47
C LEU A 61 -0.32 -6.32 -1.15
N MET A 62 0.93 -6.00 -0.86
CA MET A 62 1.98 -6.95 -0.49
C MET A 62 2.60 -6.59 0.85
N ALA A 63 3.00 -7.60 1.62
CA ALA A 63 3.80 -7.41 2.82
C ALA A 63 4.72 -8.59 3.11
N LYS A 64 5.83 -8.34 3.81
CA LYS A 64 6.74 -9.36 4.32
C LYS A 64 7.41 -8.91 5.62
N ILE A 65 7.81 -9.89 6.43
CA ILE A 65 8.64 -9.67 7.61
C ILE A 65 10.10 -9.87 7.23
N GLY A 66 10.89 -8.82 7.39
CA GLY A 66 12.30 -8.77 7.11
C GLY A 66 12.66 -8.75 5.63
N LYS A 67 13.94 -8.47 5.35
CA LYS A 67 14.43 -8.34 3.96
C LYS A 67 14.31 -9.65 3.17
N SER A 68 14.56 -10.78 3.83
CA SER A 68 14.52 -12.13 3.25
C SER A 68 13.18 -12.86 3.47
N GLY A 69 12.17 -12.17 4.03
CA GLY A 69 10.86 -12.75 4.28
C GLY A 69 10.10 -13.11 3.01
N ARG A 70 9.18 -14.08 3.14
CA ARG A 70 8.21 -14.39 2.08
C ARG A 70 7.13 -13.33 2.03
N TYR A 71 6.74 -12.95 0.81
CA TYR A 71 5.62 -12.06 0.62
C TYR A 71 4.29 -12.77 0.84
N VAL A 72 3.44 -12.14 1.63
CA VAL A 72 2.00 -12.34 1.60
C VAL A 72 1.44 -11.25 0.69
N TRP A 73 0.43 -11.56 -0.11
CA TRP A 73 -0.16 -10.61 -1.04
C TRP A 73 -1.67 -10.78 -1.15
N LYS A 74 -2.35 -9.71 -1.54
CA LYS A 74 -3.80 -9.69 -1.75
C LYS A 74 -4.16 -8.79 -2.91
N SER A 75 -4.95 -9.32 -3.85
CA SER A 75 -5.54 -8.52 -4.91
C SER A 75 -6.57 -7.55 -4.32
N LEU A 76 -6.42 -6.28 -4.65
CA LEU A 76 -7.32 -5.22 -4.23
C LEU A 76 -8.40 -5.03 -5.28
N LYS A 77 -9.58 -5.59 -5.00
CA LYS A 77 -10.79 -5.36 -5.80
C LYS A 77 -11.40 -4.01 -5.40
N GLY A 78 -12.02 -3.31 -6.35
CA GLY A 78 -12.74 -2.06 -6.06
C GLY A 78 -11.92 -0.78 -6.22
N VAL A 79 -10.60 -0.86 -6.46
CA VAL A 79 -9.79 0.31 -6.88
C VAL A 79 -10.25 0.85 -8.24
N GLU A 80 -10.79 -0.04 -9.08
CA GLU A 80 -11.38 0.32 -10.38
C GLU A 80 -12.72 1.08 -10.27
N ARG A 81 -13.40 0.95 -9.13
CA ARG A 81 -14.56 1.77 -8.83
C ARG A 81 -13.97 3.10 -8.40
N MET A 82 -14.19 4.14 -9.19
CA MET A 82 -13.87 5.51 -8.80
C MET A 82 -15.09 6.05 -8.03
N PRO A 83 -15.24 5.82 -6.71
CA PRO A 83 -16.17 6.64 -5.97
C PRO A 83 -15.63 8.07 -5.98
N GLY A 84 -16.51 9.05 -5.94
CA GLY A 84 -16.13 10.46 -5.83
C GLY A 84 -15.48 10.83 -4.48
N GLY A 85 -14.86 9.87 -3.77
CA GLY A 85 -14.26 10.05 -2.45
C GLY A 85 -13.28 8.94 -2.07
N PRO A 86 -12.58 9.07 -0.92
CA PRO A 86 -11.58 8.11 -0.49
C PRO A 86 -12.16 6.73 -0.16
N ILE A 87 -11.42 5.67 -0.49
CA ILE A 87 -11.73 4.28 -0.18
C ILE A 87 -10.70 3.67 0.76
N ASP A 88 -11.14 2.78 1.64
CA ASP A 88 -10.27 1.95 2.44
C ASP A 88 -9.93 0.66 1.69
N LEU A 89 -8.64 0.30 1.67
CA LEU A 89 -8.10 -0.85 0.98
C LEU A 89 -7.18 -1.65 1.91
N PRO A 90 -7.39 -2.96 2.08
CA PRO A 90 -8.54 -3.72 1.59
C PRO A 90 -9.82 -3.37 2.39
N ASP A 91 -10.97 -3.81 1.86
CA ASP A 91 -12.27 -3.71 2.53
C ASP A 91 -12.21 -4.21 3.98
N HIS A 92 -12.89 -3.52 4.90
CA HIS A 92 -12.99 -3.88 6.31
C HIS A 92 -13.55 -5.28 6.56
N CYS A 93 -14.42 -5.78 5.67
CA CYS A 93 -14.98 -7.12 5.73
C CYS A 93 -13.96 -8.21 5.34
N ASN A 94 -12.86 -7.84 4.69
CA ASN A 94 -11.82 -8.76 4.25
C ASN A 94 -10.43 -8.13 4.48
N PRO A 95 -9.94 -8.06 5.73
CA PRO A 95 -8.71 -7.38 6.08
C PRO A 95 -7.47 -8.10 5.50
N PHE A 96 -6.37 -7.36 5.36
CA PHE A 96 -5.06 -7.94 5.05
C PHE A 96 -4.22 -7.88 6.31
N GLU A 97 -3.85 -9.06 6.80
CA GLU A 97 -3.17 -9.22 8.07
C GLU A 97 -1.90 -10.05 7.88
N ILE A 98 -0.87 -9.72 8.65
CA ILE A 98 0.38 -10.45 8.68
C ILE A 98 0.70 -10.83 10.13
N GLU A 99 1.01 -12.10 10.33
CA GLU A 99 1.45 -12.62 11.62
C GLU A 99 2.98 -12.61 11.65
N VAL A 100 3.53 -12.03 12.71
CA VAL A 100 4.97 -12.00 12.92
C VAL A 100 5.35 -13.28 13.67
N PRO A 101 6.20 -14.15 13.11
CA PRO A 101 6.64 -15.35 13.80
C PRO A 101 7.24 -15.02 15.17
N PRO A 102 6.93 -15.76 16.26
CA PRO A 102 7.56 -15.54 17.56
C PRO A 102 9.10 -15.67 17.54
N SER A 103 9.62 -16.44 16.59
CA SER A 103 11.05 -16.64 16.33
C SER A 103 11.65 -15.65 15.32
N ALA A 104 10.90 -14.62 14.91
CA ALA A 104 11.39 -13.64 13.93
C ALA A 104 12.59 -12.87 14.49
N LEU A 105 13.74 -13.01 13.81
CA LEU A 105 14.96 -12.25 14.12
C LEU A 105 14.92 -10.86 13.50
N ASP A 106 14.38 -10.75 12.27
CA ASP A 106 14.12 -9.46 11.63
C ASP A 106 12.68 -9.05 11.95
N THR A 107 12.55 -7.91 12.60
CA THR A 107 11.30 -7.35 13.11
C THR A 107 10.85 -6.15 12.28
N THR A 108 11.29 -6.05 11.03
CA THR A 108 10.85 -5.00 10.11
C THR A 108 9.73 -5.52 9.23
N LEU A 109 8.53 -4.97 9.35
CA LEU A 109 7.46 -5.20 8.40
C LEU A 109 7.65 -4.29 7.20
N TYR A 110 7.83 -4.86 6.01
CA TYR A 110 7.80 -4.15 4.74
C TYR A 110 6.45 -4.35 4.09
N PHE A 111 5.84 -3.30 3.56
CA PHE A 111 4.52 -3.37 2.94
C PHE A 111 4.42 -2.39 1.77
N GLY A 112 3.49 -2.64 0.86
CA GLY A 112 3.28 -1.76 -0.28
C GLY A 112 2.11 -2.16 -1.17
N ILE A 113 1.77 -1.26 -2.09
CA ILE A 113 0.69 -1.38 -3.08
C ILE A 113 1.24 -1.13 -4.49
#